data_AF-A0A368GUL7-F1
#
_entry.id   AF-A0A368GUL7-F1
#
_cell.length_a   1.000
_cell.length_b   1.000
_cell.length_c   1.000
_cell.angle_alpha   90.00
_cell.angle_beta   90.00
_cell.angle_gamma   90.00
#
_symmetry.space_group_name_H-M   'P 1'
#
loop_
_entity.id
_entity.type
_entity.pdbx_description
1 polymer ?
#
loop_
_entity_poly.entity_id
_entity_poly.type
_entity_poly.pdbx_seq_one_letter_code
_entity_poly.pdbx_strand_id
1 'polypeptide(L)'
;MARFSTSITTVVLMAVILIYMCAVFRPEITILSMTPPAPPMEPLPLSPKYQFVEKRLALKPNFTSTAPVSKPSSRMIELYRIQAKQRRAYLKVVLMSLSRNYMFVYNNLAPEVYCPELVRVGTTNDGGKWICSPFRIPIGCTIFSLGLFNEVTFEMELQYILNNRCKIFAYDSNEQATATLDVLKTIRTKAMKATIGSETDTSRQSYTIEDLMNMESVNNIEIFKIDIEGSEFAVVPAFLKKHKPAQILIEIHGTPAEMVTLLNDISRQGYWLYSHEINGAWHNLCEFSFIHEKAFERYGATPMAKYLDIV
;
A
#
# COMPACT_ATOMS: atom_id res chain seq x y z
N MET A 1 -56.44 -22.44 18.09
CA MET A 1 -56.29 -21.41 17.05
C MET A 1 -57.28 -20.28 17.34
N ALA A 2 -56.84 -19.20 18.01
CA ALA A 2 -57.65 -18.00 18.17
C ALA A 2 -57.28 -17.00 17.07
N ARG A 3 -58.22 -16.70 16.16
CA ARG A 3 -58.05 -15.67 15.13
C ARG A 3 -58.31 -14.31 15.75
N PHE A 4 -57.28 -13.49 15.91
CA PHE A 4 -57.45 -12.07 16.19
C PHE A 4 -57.94 -11.40 14.89
N SER A 5 -59.20 -10.95 14.89
CA SER A 5 -59.74 -10.07 13.85
C SER A 5 -59.48 -8.64 14.27
N THR A 6 -58.44 -8.01 13.73
CA THR A 6 -58.25 -6.55 13.80
C THR A 6 -59.25 -5.90 12.86
N SER A 7 -60.18 -5.13 13.41
CA SER A 7 -61.16 -4.38 12.63
C SER A 7 -60.46 -3.35 11.75
N ILE A 8 -60.95 -3.18 10.52
CA ILE A 8 -60.45 -2.17 9.56
C ILE A 8 -60.48 -0.77 10.18
N THR A 9 -61.46 -0.48 11.04
CA THR A 9 -61.53 0.79 11.78
C THR A 9 -60.35 1.03 12.72
N THR A 10 -59.78 -0.02 13.33
CA THR A 10 -58.62 0.11 14.22
C THR A 10 -57.34 0.41 13.43
N VAL A 11 -57.20 -0.18 12.25
CA VAL A 11 -56.05 0.08 11.35
C VAL A 11 -56.11 1.50 10.79
N VAL A 12 -57.30 1.95 10.37
CA VAL A 12 -57.48 3.32 9.86
C VAL A 12 -57.23 4.35 10.96
N LEU A 13 -57.70 4.12 12.18
CA LEU A 13 -57.47 5.05 13.30
C LEU A 13 -55.97 5.17 13.63
N MET A 14 -55.24 4.06 13.65
CA MET A 14 -53.79 4.06 13.87
C MET A 14 -53.04 4.77 12.75
N ALA A 15 -53.46 4.59 11.49
CA ALA A 15 -52.86 5.29 10.35
C ALA A 15 -53.10 6.80 10.41
N VAL A 16 -54.31 7.24 10.79
CA VAL A 16 -54.64 8.67 10.94
C VAL A 16 -53.85 9.30 12.09
N ILE A 17 -53.71 8.60 13.22
CA ILE A 17 -52.89 9.08 14.34
C ILE A 17 -51.42 9.18 13.91
N LEU A 18 -50.89 8.20 13.18
CA LEU A 18 -49.50 8.23 12.71
C LEU A 18 -49.26 9.37 11.71
N ILE A 19 -50.19 9.61 10.79
CA ILE A 19 -50.12 10.72 9.83
C ILE A 19 -50.22 12.06 10.56
N TYR A 20 -51.12 12.18 11.54
CA TYR A 20 -51.26 13.39 12.36
C TYR A 20 -49.99 13.65 13.18
N MET A 21 -49.39 12.63 13.79
CA MET A 21 -48.12 12.76 14.51
C MET A 21 -46.98 13.15 13.56
N CYS A 22 -46.88 12.59 12.36
CA CYS A 22 -45.90 12.98 11.34
C CYS A 22 -46.12 14.39 10.77
N ALA A 23 -47.37 14.88 10.76
CA ALA A 23 -47.71 16.22 10.28
C ALA A 23 -47.50 17.31 11.35
N VAL A 24 -47.82 17.01 12.62
CA VAL A 24 -47.71 17.94 13.75
C VAL A 24 -46.30 17.97 14.33
N PHE A 25 -45.60 16.84 14.36
CA PHE A 25 -44.20 16.74 14.78
C PHE A 25 -43.29 16.55 13.58
N ARG A 26 -43.29 17.50 12.63
CA ARG A 26 -42.12 17.69 11.77
C ARG A 26 -41.08 18.45 12.58
N PRO A 27 -40.04 17.80 13.14
CA PRO A 27 -38.91 18.58 13.65
C PRO A 27 -38.30 19.29 12.45
N GLU A 28 -38.40 20.62 12.42
CA GLU A 28 -37.46 21.42 11.65
C GLU A 28 -36.10 21.20 12.29
N ILE A 29 -35.38 20.18 11.82
CA ILE A 29 -33.98 20.00 12.14
C ILE A 29 -33.24 21.07 11.35
N THR A 30 -33.14 22.27 11.93
CA THR A 30 -32.16 23.25 11.47
C THR A 30 -30.79 22.69 11.84
N ILE A 31 -30.13 22.04 10.89
CA ILE A 31 -28.71 21.69 11.02
C ILE A 31 -27.96 23.02 10.96
N LEU A 32 -27.73 23.65 12.11
CA LEU A 32 -26.75 24.72 12.23
C LEU A 32 -25.40 24.10 11.91
N SER A 33 -24.85 24.44 10.74
CA SER A 33 -23.47 24.14 10.37
C SER A 33 -22.55 24.93 11.31
N MET A 34 -22.28 24.37 12.48
CA MET A 34 -21.30 24.87 13.44
C MET A 34 -19.90 24.30 13.18
N THR A 35 -19.54 23.99 11.94
CA THR A 35 -18.13 23.72 11.63
C THR A 35 -17.41 25.07 11.67
N PRO A 36 -16.50 25.30 12.63
CA PRO A 36 -15.63 26.46 12.57
C PRO A 36 -14.88 26.39 11.25
N PRO A 37 -14.62 27.53 10.58
CA PRO A 37 -13.72 27.52 9.43
C PRO A 37 -12.42 26.85 9.86
N ALA A 38 -11.94 25.90 9.05
CA ALA A 38 -10.68 25.25 9.30
C ALA A 38 -9.61 26.34 9.52
N PRO A 39 -8.78 26.23 10.57
CA PRO A 39 -7.74 27.21 10.80
C PRO A 39 -6.91 27.38 9.52
N PRO A 40 -6.40 28.60 9.23
CA PRO A 40 -5.55 28.81 8.07
C PRO A 40 -4.43 27.78 8.10
N MET A 41 -4.35 26.95 7.07
CA MET A 41 -3.33 25.93 6.98
C MET A 41 -1.98 26.65 6.95
N GLU A 42 -1.20 26.48 8.01
CA GLU A 42 0.15 27.04 8.07
C GLU A 42 0.93 26.51 6.85
N PRO A 43 1.64 27.37 6.09
CA PRO A 43 2.36 26.91 4.92
C PRO A 43 3.37 25.84 5.32
N LEU A 44 3.33 24.70 4.61
CA LEU A 44 4.28 23.62 4.82
C LEU A 44 5.72 24.16 4.69
N PRO A 45 6.66 23.66 5.50
CA PRO A 45 8.06 24.02 5.35
C PRO A 45 8.52 23.69 3.93
N LEU A 46 9.27 24.60 3.31
CA LEU A 46 9.80 24.38 1.98
C LEU A 46 10.70 23.14 1.97
N SER A 47 10.44 22.22 1.04
CA SER A 47 11.33 21.10 0.79
C SER A 47 12.74 21.62 0.49
N PRO A 48 13.80 21.07 1.12
CA PRO A 48 15.15 21.50 0.82
C PRO A 48 15.45 21.27 -0.67
N LYS A 49 15.99 22.28 -1.36
CA LYS A 49 16.36 22.21 -2.79
C LYS A 49 17.62 21.38 -3.07
N TYR A 50 17.98 20.46 -2.17
CA TYR A 50 19.21 19.69 -2.21
C TYR A 50 18.98 18.29 -2.77
N GLN A 51 19.79 17.93 -3.76
CA GLN A 51 19.92 16.57 -4.32
C GLN A 51 20.66 15.64 -3.34
N PHE A 52 20.00 15.26 -2.24
CA PHE A 52 20.63 14.49 -1.16
C PHE A 52 21.00 13.07 -1.59
N VAL A 53 20.17 12.43 -2.41
CA VAL A 53 20.41 11.05 -2.85
C VAL A 53 21.61 11.01 -3.78
N GLU A 54 21.66 11.88 -4.78
CA GLU A 54 22.78 11.98 -5.72
C GLU A 54 24.11 12.22 -5.00
N LYS A 55 24.12 13.12 -4.01
CA LYS A 55 25.31 13.34 -3.16
C LYS A 55 25.70 12.11 -2.36
N ARG A 56 24.72 11.40 -1.77
CA ARG A 56 24.95 10.15 -1.04
C ARG A 56 25.59 9.09 -1.94
N LEU A 57 25.08 8.93 -3.16
CA LEU A 57 25.62 7.96 -4.12
C LEU A 57 27.03 8.35 -4.58
N ALA A 58 27.33 9.65 -4.71
CA ALA A 58 28.67 10.13 -5.05
C ALA A 58 29.74 9.80 -3.99
N LEU A 59 29.37 9.55 -2.74
CA LEU A 59 30.29 9.11 -1.67
C LEU A 59 30.78 7.68 -1.83
N LYS A 60 30.21 6.93 -2.79
CA LYS A 60 30.54 5.54 -3.06
C LYS A 60 30.49 4.63 -1.82
N PRO A 61 29.36 4.55 -1.10
CA PRO A 61 29.27 3.76 0.12
C PRO A 61 29.59 2.28 -0.15
N ASN A 62 30.28 1.66 0.80
CA ASN A 62 30.58 0.23 0.77
C ASN A 62 29.44 -0.57 1.40
N PHE A 63 28.81 -1.45 0.63
CA PHE A 63 27.72 -2.30 1.08
C PHE A 63 28.15 -3.74 1.42
N THR A 64 29.45 -4.06 1.39
CA THR A 64 29.93 -5.36 1.86
C THR A 64 29.83 -5.45 3.37
N SER A 65 29.21 -6.51 3.88
CA SER A 65 29.14 -6.80 5.32
C SER A 65 29.58 -8.23 5.59
N THR A 66 30.40 -8.42 6.64
CA THR A 66 30.80 -9.73 7.17
C THR A 66 30.05 -10.09 8.45
N ALA A 67 29.21 -9.18 8.97
CA ALA A 67 28.44 -9.41 10.17
C ALA A 67 27.39 -10.50 9.93
N PRO A 68 27.10 -11.33 10.95
CA PRO A 68 26.02 -12.30 10.85
C PRO A 68 24.68 -11.60 10.71
N VAL A 69 23.77 -12.25 9.99
CA VAL A 69 22.41 -11.78 9.76
C VAL A 69 21.67 -11.66 11.10
N SER A 70 21.10 -10.49 11.38
CA SER A 70 20.28 -10.28 12.57
C SER A 70 19.09 -11.26 12.61
N LYS A 71 18.70 -11.71 13.80
CA LYS A 71 17.55 -12.60 13.99
C LYS A 71 16.72 -12.16 15.21
N PRO A 72 15.38 -12.28 15.15
CA PRO A 72 14.53 -11.96 16.29
C PRO A 72 14.70 -13.03 17.39
N SER A 73 14.54 -12.62 18.66
CA SER A 73 14.58 -13.56 19.77
C SER A 73 13.34 -14.46 19.81
N SER A 74 13.47 -15.66 20.40
CA SER A 74 12.31 -16.56 20.59
C SER A 74 11.19 -15.93 21.41
N ARG A 75 11.52 -15.11 22.41
CA ARG A 75 10.56 -14.37 23.24
C ARG A 75 9.76 -13.35 22.43
N MET A 76 10.43 -12.65 21.52
CA MET A 76 9.77 -11.70 20.60
C MET A 76 8.77 -12.44 19.70
N ILE A 77 9.21 -13.52 19.05
CA ILE A 77 8.35 -14.33 18.18
C ILE A 77 7.12 -14.82 18.95
N GLU A 78 7.31 -15.35 20.16
CA GLU A 78 6.21 -15.88 20.97
C GLU A 78 5.18 -14.80 21.34
N LEU A 79 5.63 -13.61 21.75
CA LEU A 79 4.73 -12.50 22.06
C LEU A 79 3.92 -12.06 20.83
N TYR A 80 4.54 -12.01 19.65
CA TYR A 80 3.85 -11.69 18.39
C TYR A 80 2.76 -12.72 18.06
N ARG A 81 3.03 -14.02 18.26
CA ARG A 81 2.04 -15.10 18.05
C ARG A 81 0.83 -14.96 18.95
N ILE A 82 1.04 -14.64 20.23
CA ILE A 82 -0.05 -14.43 21.19
C ILE A 82 -0.89 -13.21 20.79
N GLN A 83 -0.26 -12.11 20.36
CA GLN A 83 -0.95 -10.89 19.93
C GLN A 83 -1.74 -11.05 18.61
N ALA A 84 -1.36 -12.00 17.74
CA ALA A 84 -1.96 -12.17 16.42
C ALA A 84 -3.49 -12.36 16.45
N LYS A 85 -4.01 -13.08 17.47
CA LYS A 85 -5.47 -13.29 17.63
C LYS A 85 -6.20 -11.97 17.90
N GLN A 86 -5.63 -11.12 18.75
CA GLN A 86 -6.20 -9.82 19.09
C GLN A 86 -6.16 -8.86 17.89
N ARG A 87 -5.03 -8.82 17.17
CA ARG A 87 -4.89 -8.01 15.95
C ARG A 87 -5.94 -8.39 14.90
N ARG A 88 -6.10 -9.69 14.62
CA ARG A 88 -7.16 -10.20 13.74
C ARG A 88 -8.55 -9.74 14.17
N ALA A 89 -8.87 -9.81 15.46
CA ALA A 89 -10.19 -9.41 15.97
C ALA A 89 -10.48 -7.92 15.73
N TYR A 90 -9.51 -7.03 15.98
CA TYR A 90 -9.70 -5.60 15.69
C TYR A 90 -9.83 -5.32 14.20
N LEU A 91 -9.06 -5.99 13.34
CA LEU A 91 -9.17 -5.81 11.90
C LEU A 91 -10.51 -6.35 11.35
N LYS A 92 -11.08 -7.41 11.93
CA LYS A 92 -12.46 -7.85 11.61
C LYS A 92 -13.49 -6.76 11.91
N VAL A 93 -13.33 -6.03 13.02
CA VAL A 93 -14.21 -4.91 13.36
C VAL A 93 -14.09 -3.79 12.33
N VAL A 94 -12.88 -3.50 11.84
CA VAL A 94 -12.68 -2.50 10.77
C VAL A 94 -13.45 -2.89 9.50
N LEU A 95 -13.37 -4.15 9.07
CA LEU A 95 -14.08 -4.64 7.89
C LEU A 95 -15.61 -4.54 8.01
N MET A 96 -16.14 -4.61 9.23
CA MET A 96 -17.58 -4.51 9.50
C MET A 96 -18.04 -3.07 9.78
N SER A 97 -17.14 -2.10 9.76
CA SER A 97 -17.41 -0.71 10.16
C SER A 97 -17.48 0.22 8.96
N LEU A 98 -18.38 1.20 9.02
CA LEU A 98 -18.41 2.35 8.11
C LEU A 98 -17.52 3.52 8.59
N SER A 99 -16.80 3.34 9.70
CA SER A 99 -15.95 4.38 10.28
C SER A 99 -14.80 4.76 9.34
N ARG A 100 -14.54 6.07 9.23
CA ARG A 100 -13.35 6.63 8.56
C ARG A 100 -12.18 6.84 9.53
N ASN A 101 -12.27 6.29 10.74
CA ASN A 101 -11.21 6.40 11.73
C ASN A 101 -10.15 5.29 11.53
N TYR A 102 -8.94 5.70 11.18
CA TYR A 102 -7.80 4.82 10.90
C TYR A 102 -7.15 4.21 12.14
N MET A 103 -7.51 4.67 13.35
CA MET A 103 -6.91 4.23 14.62
C MET A 103 -6.89 2.70 14.74
N PHE A 104 -7.99 2.01 14.42
CA PHE A 104 -8.07 0.55 14.55
C PHE A 104 -7.24 -0.20 13.51
N VAL A 105 -6.92 0.42 12.38
CA VAL A 105 -5.96 -0.12 11.41
C VAL A 105 -4.56 0.06 11.98
N TYR A 106 -4.12 1.31 12.12
CA TYR A 106 -2.73 1.65 12.40
C TYR A 106 -2.26 1.19 13.79
N ASN A 107 -3.08 1.27 14.84
CA ASN A 107 -2.69 0.77 16.16
C ASN A 107 -2.56 -0.77 16.22
N ASN A 108 -3.12 -1.48 15.25
CA ASN A 108 -3.07 -2.95 15.17
C ASN A 108 -2.08 -3.47 14.13
N LEU A 109 -1.39 -2.59 13.39
CA LEU A 109 -0.31 -3.01 12.51
C LEU A 109 0.97 -3.32 13.30
N ALA A 110 1.69 -4.34 12.85
CA ALA A 110 3.02 -4.74 13.29
C ALA A 110 3.64 -5.65 12.22
N PRO A 111 4.97 -5.79 12.16
CA PRO A 111 5.57 -6.73 11.23
C PRO A 111 5.12 -8.17 11.52
N GLU A 112 4.62 -8.88 10.50
CA GLU A 112 4.35 -10.31 10.57
C GLU A 112 5.64 -11.13 10.41
N VAL A 113 6.63 -10.56 9.71
CA VAL A 113 7.93 -11.15 9.41
C VAL A 113 9.04 -10.14 9.75
N TYR A 114 10.10 -10.62 10.39
CA TYR A 114 11.27 -9.83 10.71
C TYR A 114 12.21 -9.76 9.50
N CYS A 115 12.55 -8.55 9.06
CA CYS A 115 13.59 -8.33 8.08
C CYS A 115 14.93 -8.03 8.77
N PRO A 116 16.03 -8.74 8.43
CA PRO A 116 17.32 -8.53 9.09
C PRO A 116 18.04 -7.25 8.67
N GLU A 117 17.81 -6.79 7.43
CA GLU A 117 18.49 -5.63 6.84
C GLU A 117 17.43 -4.73 6.19
N LEU A 118 16.59 -4.11 7.03
CA LEU A 118 15.53 -3.21 6.57
C LEU A 118 16.11 -1.84 6.22
N VAL A 119 15.97 -1.43 4.96
CA VAL A 119 16.58 -0.19 4.44
C VAL A 119 15.54 0.64 3.72
N ARG A 120 15.48 1.94 4.00
CA ARG A 120 14.74 2.90 3.18
C ARG A 120 15.59 3.25 1.96
N VAL A 121 15.05 2.98 0.77
CA VAL A 121 15.69 3.24 -0.53
C VAL A 121 15.01 4.42 -1.21
N GLY A 122 15.80 5.36 -1.70
CA GLY A 122 15.39 6.62 -2.27
C GLY A 122 15.52 7.78 -1.28
N THR A 123 14.67 8.79 -1.49
CA THR A 123 14.55 9.93 -0.59
C THR A 123 14.10 9.50 0.82
N THR A 124 14.52 10.24 1.84
CA THR A 124 14.08 10.02 3.23
C THR A 124 12.70 10.63 3.52
N ASN A 125 12.16 11.39 2.56
CA ASN A 125 10.81 11.90 2.59
C ASN A 125 9.89 11.02 1.72
N ASP A 126 8.66 11.46 1.49
CA ASP A 126 7.73 10.86 0.54
C ASP A 126 8.39 10.49 -0.81
N GLY A 127 8.02 9.33 -1.36
CA GLY A 127 8.62 8.69 -2.55
C GLY A 127 9.60 7.54 -2.26
N GLY A 128 10.35 7.60 -1.15
CA GLY A 128 11.23 6.51 -0.72
C GLY A 128 10.46 5.30 -0.21
N LYS A 129 10.95 4.08 -0.46
CA LYS A 129 10.28 2.84 -0.04
C LYS A 129 11.17 1.97 0.84
N TRP A 130 10.57 1.24 1.79
CA TRP A 130 11.28 0.30 2.67
C TRP A 130 11.49 -1.05 1.98
N ILE A 131 12.73 -1.47 1.77
CA ILE A 131 13.06 -2.78 1.16
C ILE A 131 13.67 -3.71 2.20
N CYS A 132 13.26 -4.97 2.19
CA CYS A 132 13.94 -5.99 2.97
C CYS A 132 15.20 -6.49 2.26
N SER A 133 16.35 -6.36 2.91
CA SER A 133 17.67 -6.86 2.48
C SER A 133 17.97 -6.60 0.99
N PRO A 134 17.97 -5.34 0.50
CA PRO A 134 18.16 -5.03 -0.92
C PRO A 134 19.48 -5.58 -1.50
N PHE A 135 20.49 -5.81 -0.65
CA PHE A 135 21.77 -6.41 -1.02
C PHE A 135 21.65 -7.87 -1.51
N ARG A 136 20.55 -8.55 -1.18
CA ARG A 136 20.29 -9.97 -1.51
C ARG A 136 19.39 -10.19 -2.73
N ILE A 137 18.96 -9.11 -3.37
CA ILE A 137 18.26 -9.18 -4.64
C ILE A 137 19.12 -9.99 -5.63
N PRO A 138 18.58 -10.92 -6.43
CA PRO A 138 19.37 -11.76 -7.34
C PRO A 138 19.95 -10.96 -8.52
N ILE A 139 21.00 -11.50 -9.15
CA ILE A 139 21.50 -10.99 -10.44
C ILE A 139 20.47 -11.28 -11.54
N GLY A 140 20.34 -10.36 -12.51
CA GLY A 140 19.41 -10.55 -13.62
C GLY A 140 17.95 -10.35 -13.23
N CYS A 141 17.70 -9.66 -12.12
CA CYS A 141 16.35 -9.44 -11.62
C CYS A 141 15.59 -8.38 -12.44
N THR A 142 14.26 -8.44 -12.33
CA THR A 142 13.34 -7.47 -12.93
C THR A 142 12.62 -6.70 -11.83
N ILE A 143 12.54 -5.39 -11.97
CA ILE A 143 11.83 -4.51 -11.07
C ILE A 143 10.75 -3.79 -11.88
N PHE A 144 9.52 -3.82 -11.39
CA PHE A 144 8.45 -2.98 -11.92
C PHE A 144 8.23 -1.85 -10.91
N SER A 145 8.30 -0.60 -11.39
CA SER A 145 8.04 0.60 -10.60
C SER A 145 6.91 1.38 -11.24
N LEU A 146 5.75 1.39 -10.60
CA LEU A 146 4.55 2.06 -11.07
C LEU A 146 4.32 3.29 -10.18
N GLY A 147 4.07 4.45 -10.79
CA GLY A 147 3.94 5.74 -10.09
C GLY A 147 5.29 6.37 -9.77
N LEU A 148 5.86 7.08 -10.74
CA LEU A 148 7.09 7.86 -10.57
C LEU A 148 6.78 9.31 -10.16
N PHE A 149 5.87 9.96 -10.88
CA PHE A 149 5.56 11.39 -10.76
C PHE A 149 6.81 12.31 -10.68
N ASN A 150 7.80 12.09 -11.55
CA ASN A 150 9.11 12.75 -11.57
C ASN A 150 10.00 12.52 -10.34
N GLU A 151 9.58 11.71 -9.38
CA GLU A 151 10.40 11.22 -8.27
C GLU A 151 11.07 9.90 -8.72
N VAL A 152 12.40 9.92 -8.85
CA VAL A 152 13.18 8.76 -9.35
C VAL A 152 14.28 8.34 -8.39
N THR A 153 14.31 8.89 -7.18
CA THR A 153 15.41 8.62 -6.26
C THR A 153 15.42 7.17 -5.80
N PHE A 154 14.25 6.52 -5.70
CA PHE A 154 14.15 5.09 -5.46
C PHE A 154 14.89 4.27 -6.53
N GLU A 155 14.59 4.50 -7.81
CA GLU A 155 15.21 3.76 -8.92
C GLU A 155 16.72 3.99 -8.97
N MET A 156 17.16 5.24 -8.75
CA MET A 156 18.57 5.62 -8.73
C MET A 156 19.33 4.90 -7.62
N GLU A 157 18.86 5.00 -6.38
CA GLU A 157 19.56 4.40 -5.25
C GLU A 157 19.48 2.87 -5.29
N LEU A 158 18.35 2.29 -5.72
CA LEU A 158 18.24 0.85 -5.89
C LEU A 158 19.24 0.34 -6.94
N GLN A 159 19.33 0.99 -8.11
CA GLN A 159 20.30 0.56 -9.13
C GLN A 159 21.75 0.72 -8.67
N TYR A 160 22.03 1.75 -7.87
CA TYR A 160 23.34 1.92 -7.25
C TYR A 160 23.66 0.75 -6.30
N ILE A 161 22.75 0.40 -5.38
CA ILE A 161 22.89 -0.76 -4.48
C ILE A 161 23.09 -2.06 -5.26
N LEU A 162 22.37 -2.20 -6.37
CA LEU A 162 22.38 -3.40 -7.21
C LEU A 162 23.55 -3.44 -8.20
N ASN A 163 24.38 -2.41 -8.27
CA ASN A 163 25.43 -2.28 -9.28
C ASN A 163 24.90 -2.54 -10.71
N ASN A 164 23.75 -1.94 -11.04
CA ASN A 164 23.09 -2.05 -12.36
C ASN A 164 22.79 -3.49 -12.85
N ARG A 165 22.74 -4.48 -11.95
CA ARG A 165 22.53 -5.89 -12.33
C ARG A 165 21.09 -6.27 -12.66
N CYS A 166 20.14 -5.36 -12.44
CA CYS A 166 18.72 -5.57 -12.65
C CYS A 166 18.15 -4.62 -13.68
N LYS A 167 17.08 -5.03 -14.36
CA LYS A 167 16.34 -4.18 -15.29
C LYS A 167 15.12 -3.60 -14.58
N ILE A 168 14.98 -2.27 -14.60
CA ILE A 168 13.79 -1.59 -14.09
C ILE A 168 12.90 -1.24 -15.28
N PHE A 169 11.60 -1.48 -15.11
CA PHE A 169 10.55 -0.96 -15.98
C PHE A 169 9.72 0.01 -15.15
N ALA A 170 9.78 1.27 -15.54
CA ALA A 170 9.21 2.37 -14.79
C ALA A 170 8.07 3.01 -15.58
N TYR A 171 6.88 3.04 -14.98
CA TYR A 171 5.65 3.44 -15.65
C TYR A 171 4.90 4.47 -14.82
N ASP A 172 4.31 5.44 -15.50
CA ASP A 172 3.55 6.50 -14.87
C ASP A 172 2.43 7.00 -15.80
N SER A 173 1.31 7.44 -15.23
CA SER A 173 0.19 7.96 -16.02
C SER A 173 0.48 9.34 -16.63
N ASN A 174 1.40 10.09 -16.00
CA ASN A 174 1.88 11.39 -16.44
C ASN A 174 3.15 11.26 -17.30
N GLU A 175 3.31 12.21 -18.22
CA GLU A 175 4.56 12.37 -18.93
C GLU A 175 5.66 12.82 -17.95
N GLN A 176 6.82 12.18 -18.03
CA GLN A 176 7.96 12.54 -17.19
C GLN A 176 8.76 13.67 -17.85
N ALA A 177 9.32 14.56 -17.04
CA ALA A 177 10.18 15.63 -17.50
C ALA A 177 11.43 15.09 -18.19
N THR A 178 11.99 15.83 -19.15
CA THR A 178 13.19 15.41 -19.89
C THR A 178 14.36 15.09 -18.97
N ALA A 179 14.58 15.89 -17.93
CA ALA A 179 15.63 15.65 -16.94
C ALA A 179 15.45 14.30 -16.22
N THR A 180 14.21 13.96 -15.85
CA THR A 180 13.85 12.68 -15.23
C THR A 180 14.16 11.52 -16.19
N LEU A 181 13.73 11.62 -17.44
CA LEU A 181 13.97 10.60 -18.46
C LEU A 181 15.48 10.43 -18.74
N ASP A 182 16.25 11.51 -18.74
CA ASP A 182 17.70 11.45 -18.96
C ASP A 182 18.41 10.73 -17.80
N VAL A 183 18.01 10.97 -16.55
CA VAL A 183 18.49 10.20 -15.40
C VAL A 183 18.16 8.72 -15.56
N LEU A 184 16.90 8.38 -15.88
CA LEU A 184 16.46 7.00 -16.03
C LEU A 184 17.21 6.26 -17.15
N LYS A 185 17.64 6.94 -18.23
CA LYS A 185 18.48 6.35 -19.29
C LYS A 185 19.89 5.99 -18.83
N THR A 186 20.41 6.69 -17.80
CA THR A 186 21.78 6.44 -17.30
C THR A 186 21.87 5.23 -16.38
N ILE A 187 20.74 4.83 -15.80
CA ILE A 187 20.58 3.61 -15.03
C ILE A 187 19.86 2.56 -15.88
N ARG A 188 19.95 1.27 -15.56
CA ARG A 188 19.38 0.20 -16.41
C ARG A 188 17.85 0.15 -16.32
N THR A 189 17.19 1.20 -16.79
CA THR A 189 15.76 1.46 -16.65
C THR A 189 15.14 1.81 -17.99
N LYS A 190 13.99 1.20 -18.29
CA LYS A 190 13.11 1.62 -19.40
C LYS A 190 11.93 2.35 -18.79
N ALA A 191 11.72 3.60 -19.20
CA ALA A 191 10.60 4.42 -18.78
C ALA A 191 9.57 4.54 -19.90
N MET A 192 8.28 4.51 -19.56
CA MET A 192 7.20 4.74 -20.51
C MET A 192 5.98 5.33 -19.81
N LYS A 193 5.29 6.28 -20.45
CA LYS A 193 3.98 6.71 -20.00
C LYS A 193 2.97 5.57 -20.19
N ALA A 194 2.39 5.11 -19.10
CA ALA A 194 1.37 4.08 -19.07
C ALA A 194 0.49 4.25 -17.83
N THR A 195 -0.81 4.39 -18.05
CA THR A 195 -1.82 4.26 -17.00
C THR A 195 -2.01 2.78 -16.70
N ILE A 196 -2.02 2.41 -15.42
CA ILE A 196 -2.21 1.02 -15.01
C ILE A 196 -3.69 0.79 -14.75
N GLY A 197 -4.27 -0.20 -15.43
CA GLY A 197 -5.69 -0.50 -15.34
C GLY A 197 -5.99 -1.99 -15.38
N SER A 198 -7.25 -2.34 -15.16
CA SER A 198 -7.73 -3.73 -15.22
C SER A 198 -7.81 -4.28 -16.65
N GLU A 199 -7.86 -3.40 -17.65
CA GLU A 199 -7.94 -3.72 -19.07
C GLU A 199 -6.98 -2.83 -19.86
N THR A 200 -6.49 -3.36 -20.98
CA THR A 200 -5.62 -2.62 -21.89
C THR A 200 -6.43 -1.87 -22.94
N ASP A 201 -6.22 -0.56 -22.99
CA ASP A 201 -6.69 0.33 -24.04
C ASP A 201 -5.50 1.19 -24.50
N THR A 202 -4.87 0.74 -25.57
CA THR A 202 -3.69 1.40 -26.14
C THR A 202 -4.00 2.81 -26.65
N SER A 203 -5.25 3.12 -27.01
CA SER A 203 -5.65 4.46 -27.45
C SER A 203 -5.60 5.48 -26.31
N ARG A 204 -5.75 5.00 -25.07
CA ARG A 204 -5.68 5.78 -23.83
C ARG A 204 -4.36 5.61 -23.08
N GLN A 205 -3.40 4.88 -23.68
CA GLN A 205 -2.15 4.47 -23.02
C GLN A 205 -2.41 3.78 -21.68
N SER A 206 -3.52 3.02 -21.58
CA SER A 206 -3.89 2.24 -20.40
C SER A 206 -3.53 0.78 -20.63
N TYR A 207 -2.87 0.15 -19.66
CA TYR A 207 -2.35 -1.21 -19.80
C TYR A 207 -2.60 -2.03 -18.54
N THR A 208 -2.86 -3.31 -18.73
CA THR A 208 -2.72 -4.30 -17.67
C THR A 208 -1.24 -4.53 -17.37
N ILE A 209 -0.93 -4.95 -16.13
CA ILE A 209 0.44 -5.31 -15.74
C ILE A 209 0.93 -6.51 -16.59
N GLU A 210 0.06 -7.46 -16.92
CA GLU A 210 0.39 -8.62 -17.76
C GLU A 210 0.78 -8.21 -19.19
N ASP A 211 0.08 -7.23 -19.78
CA ASP A 211 0.43 -6.76 -21.13
C ASP A 211 1.75 -6.00 -21.15
N LEU A 212 2.06 -5.23 -20.09
CA LEU A 212 3.38 -4.62 -19.92
C LEU A 212 4.46 -5.69 -19.75
N MET A 213 4.21 -6.74 -18.96
CA MET A 213 5.12 -7.88 -18.84
C MET A 213 5.37 -8.55 -20.20
N ASN A 214 4.33 -8.82 -20.98
CA ASN A 214 4.42 -9.41 -22.31
C ASN A 214 5.20 -8.52 -23.28
N MET A 215 4.92 -7.22 -23.29
CA MET A 215 5.61 -6.22 -24.11
C MET A 215 7.12 -6.20 -23.86
N GLU A 216 7.52 -6.40 -22.61
CA GLU A 216 8.92 -6.40 -22.20
C GLU A 216 9.57 -7.79 -22.17
N SER A 217 8.83 -8.84 -22.55
CA SER A 217 9.26 -10.23 -22.45
C SER A 217 9.69 -10.63 -21.03
N VAL A 218 8.95 -10.16 -20.03
CA VAL A 218 9.18 -10.39 -18.60
C VAL A 218 8.22 -11.45 -18.09
N ASN A 219 8.74 -12.55 -17.56
CA ASN A 219 7.92 -13.62 -16.99
C ASN A 219 7.90 -13.60 -15.45
N ASN A 220 8.85 -12.91 -14.83
CA ASN A 220 8.98 -12.83 -13.38
C ASN A 220 9.43 -11.43 -12.96
N ILE A 221 8.79 -10.90 -11.91
CA ILE A 221 9.15 -9.64 -11.26
C ILE A 221 9.75 -10.01 -9.90
N GLU A 222 10.85 -9.37 -9.51
CA GLU A 222 11.49 -9.58 -8.20
C GLU A 222 10.97 -8.56 -7.18
N ILE A 223 10.99 -7.26 -7.55
CA ILE A 223 10.46 -6.17 -6.73
C ILE A 223 9.32 -5.50 -7.50
N PHE A 224 8.17 -5.40 -6.85
CA PHE A 224 6.98 -4.76 -7.39
C PHE A 224 6.65 -3.51 -6.57
N LYS A 225 7.13 -2.34 -7.02
CA LYS A 225 6.76 -1.04 -6.48
C LYS A 225 5.51 -0.54 -7.19
N ILE A 226 4.49 -0.13 -6.43
CA ILE A 226 3.20 0.31 -6.98
C ILE A 226 2.61 1.44 -6.15
N ASP A 227 2.30 2.53 -6.85
CA ASP A 227 1.78 3.76 -6.28
C ASP A 227 0.94 4.41 -7.40
N ILE A 228 -0.36 4.14 -7.44
CA ILE A 228 -1.19 4.40 -8.64
C ILE A 228 -2.55 4.97 -8.29
N GLU A 229 -2.60 5.79 -7.24
CA GLU A 229 -3.67 6.73 -6.94
C GLU A 229 -5.07 6.08 -6.86
N GLY A 230 -5.17 4.92 -6.19
CA GLY A 230 -6.43 4.21 -5.95
C GLY A 230 -6.69 3.05 -6.91
N SER A 231 -5.94 2.92 -8.00
CA SER A 231 -6.10 1.80 -8.93
C SER A 231 -5.59 0.47 -8.34
N GLU A 232 -4.93 0.49 -7.17
CA GLU A 232 -4.36 -0.69 -6.52
C GLU A 232 -5.42 -1.76 -6.25
N PHE A 233 -6.61 -1.36 -5.80
CA PHE A 233 -7.70 -2.28 -5.45
C PHE A 233 -8.19 -3.10 -6.64
N ALA A 234 -8.10 -2.54 -7.85
CA ALA A 234 -8.56 -3.21 -9.05
C ALA A 234 -7.49 -4.15 -9.63
N VAL A 235 -6.22 -3.73 -9.60
CA VAL A 235 -5.15 -4.41 -10.36
C VAL A 235 -4.31 -5.36 -9.51
N VAL A 236 -4.02 -5.02 -8.25
CA VAL A 236 -3.12 -5.81 -7.40
C VAL A 236 -3.69 -7.19 -7.08
N PRO A 237 -4.96 -7.34 -6.64
CA PRO A 237 -5.51 -8.66 -6.34
C PRO A 237 -5.53 -9.60 -7.55
N ALA A 238 -5.83 -9.07 -8.74
CA ALA A 238 -5.84 -9.86 -9.98
C ALA A 238 -4.42 -10.31 -10.37
N PHE A 239 -3.47 -9.38 -10.36
CA PHE A 239 -2.07 -9.65 -10.68
C PHE A 239 -1.46 -10.70 -9.73
N LEU A 240 -1.66 -10.54 -8.42
CA LEU A 240 -1.06 -11.43 -7.42
C LEU A 240 -1.63 -12.85 -7.44
N LYS A 241 -2.79 -13.11 -8.05
CA LYS A 241 -3.29 -14.49 -8.25
C LYS A 241 -2.40 -15.28 -9.21
N LYS A 242 -1.76 -14.62 -10.16
CA LYS A 242 -0.95 -15.24 -11.21
C LYS A 242 0.55 -15.10 -10.98
N HIS A 243 0.98 -13.94 -10.48
CA HIS A 243 2.39 -13.60 -10.33
C HIS A 243 2.74 -13.36 -8.86
N LYS A 244 3.93 -13.85 -8.47
CA LYS A 244 4.41 -13.79 -7.09
C LYS A 244 5.75 -13.08 -7.00
N PRO A 245 5.81 -11.74 -7.16
CA PRO A 245 7.01 -10.99 -6.82
C PRO A 245 7.61 -11.39 -5.47
N ALA A 246 8.93 -11.30 -5.33
CA ALA A 246 9.55 -11.59 -4.05
C ALA A 246 9.13 -10.56 -3.00
N GLN A 247 9.07 -9.27 -3.38
CA GLN A 247 8.62 -8.19 -2.51
C GLN A 247 7.64 -7.25 -3.22
N ILE A 248 6.68 -6.73 -2.46
CA ILE A 248 5.73 -5.70 -2.88
C ILE A 248 5.97 -4.46 -2.03
N LEU A 249 6.08 -3.31 -2.68
CA LEU A 249 6.20 -2.00 -2.06
C LEU A 249 5.01 -1.17 -2.57
N ILE A 250 4.02 -0.92 -1.73
CA ILE A 250 2.73 -0.38 -2.17
C ILE A 250 2.27 0.78 -1.31
N GLU A 251 1.90 1.90 -1.92
CA GLU A 251 1.08 2.91 -1.24
C GLU A 251 -0.40 2.57 -1.47
N ILE A 252 -1.19 2.51 -0.40
CA ILE A 252 -2.63 2.23 -0.47
C ILE A 252 -3.42 3.51 -0.26
N HIS A 253 -4.18 3.88 -1.29
CA HIS A 253 -5.04 5.07 -1.35
C HIS A 253 -6.49 4.75 -0.98
N GLY A 254 -6.79 4.52 0.30
CA GLY A 254 -8.11 4.00 0.63
C GLY A 254 -8.59 4.23 2.04
N THR A 255 -9.87 3.95 2.21
CA THR A 255 -10.54 4.05 3.49
C THR A 255 -10.14 2.87 4.40
N PRO A 256 -10.41 2.91 5.72
CA PRO A 256 -9.97 1.84 6.62
C PRO A 256 -10.43 0.45 6.17
N ALA A 257 -11.68 0.30 5.72
CA ALA A 257 -12.22 -0.98 5.26
C ALA A 257 -11.58 -1.45 3.95
N GLU A 258 -11.39 -0.54 2.98
CA GLU A 258 -10.72 -0.86 1.70
C GLU A 258 -9.27 -1.28 1.94
N MET A 259 -8.54 -0.52 2.76
CA MET A 259 -7.16 -0.82 3.13
C MET A 259 -7.06 -2.21 3.76
N VAL A 260 -7.85 -2.51 4.80
CA VAL A 260 -7.82 -3.84 5.44
C VAL A 260 -8.23 -4.96 4.48
N THR A 261 -9.14 -4.68 3.54
CA THR A 261 -9.51 -5.65 2.49
C THR A 261 -8.33 -5.97 1.59
N LEU A 262 -7.63 -4.96 1.08
CA LEU A 262 -6.45 -5.18 0.22
C LEU A 262 -5.29 -5.83 0.98
N LEU A 263 -5.04 -5.44 2.23
CA LEU A 263 -4.04 -6.09 3.09
C LEU A 263 -4.35 -7.59 3.27
N ASN A 264 -5.61 -7.94 3.47
CA ASN A 264 -6.06 -9.32 3.56
C ASN A 264 -5.89 -10.09 2.25
N ASP A 265 -6.24 -9.47 1.11
CA ASP A 265 -6.06 -10.07 -0.19
C ASP A 265 -4.58 -10.36 -0.49
N ILE A 266 -3.69 -9.39 -0.22
CA ILE A 266 -2.23 -9.56 -0.35
C ILE A 266 -1.75 -10.70 0.56
N SER A 267 -2.16 -10.71 1.84
CA SER A 267 -1.78 -11.74 2.81
C SER A 267 -2.17 -13.15 2.35
N ARG A 268 -3.39 -13.32 1.82
CA ARG A 268 -3.90 -14.58 1.27
C ARG A 268 -3.13 -15.06 0.03
N GLN A 269 -2.40 -14.16 -0.63
CA GLN A 269 -1.52 -14.51 -1.74
C GLN A 269 -0.13 -14.99 -1.32
N GLY A 270 0.13 -15.18 -0.02
CA GLY A 270 1.40 -15.72 0.51
C GLY A 270 2.38 -14.65 1.02
N TYR A 271 1.93 -13.40 1.09
CA TYR A 271 2.75 -12.27 1.53
C TYR A 271 2.62 -12.00 3.02
N TRP A 272 3.70 -11.50 3.61
CA TRP A 272 3.78 -11.14 5.02
C TRP A 272 4.31 -9.71 5.14
N LEU A 273 3.66 -8.90 5.97
CA LEU A 273 4.03 -7.51 6.22
C LEU A 273 5.36 -7.43 6.99
N TYR A 274 6.31 -6.62 6.52
CA TYR A 274 7.54 -6.32 7.28
C TYR A 274 7.73 -4.84 7.61
N SER A 275 7.08 -3.93 6.88
CA SER A 275 7.12 -2.49 7.16
C SER A 275 5.83 -1.82 6.73
N HIS A 276 5.44 -0.77 7.44
CA HIS A 276 4.44 0.19 6.99
C HIS A 276 4.83 1.59 7.43
N GLU A 277 4.44 2.60 6.66
CA GLU A 277 4.71 4.01 6.94
C GLU A 277 3.46 4.82 6.60
N ILE A 278 2.83 5.37 7.63
CA ILE A 278 1.64 6.22 7.48
C ILE A 278 2.09 7.53 6.84
N ASN A 279 1.40 7.96 5.79
CA ASN A 279 1.68 9.24 5.17
C ASN A 279 1.42 10.36 6.20
N GLY A 280 2.45 11.16 6.49
CA GLY A 280 2.40 12.18 7.53
C GLY A 280 1.44 13.33 7.23
N ALA A 281 1.07 13.52 5.96
CA ALA A 281 0.06 14.48 5.57
C ALA A 281 -1.34 13.84 5.66
N TRP A 282 -1.54 12.68 5.05
CA TRP A 282 -2.88 12.16 4.77
C TRP A 282 -3.04 10.72 5.27
N HIS A 283 -3.80 10.52 6.35
CA HIS A 283 -4.02 9.18 6.92
C HIS A 283 -4.75 8.18 6.03
N ASN A 284 -5.36 8.60 4.91
CA ASN A 284 -5.92 7.69 3.91
C ASN A 284 -4.87 7.10 2.96
N LEU A 285 -3.61 7.54 3.10
CA LEU A 285 -2.46 7.06 2.36
C LEU A 285 -1.50 6.38 3.36
N CYS A 286 -1.02 5.20 3.01
CA CYS A 286 -0.04 4.48 3.81
C CYS A 286 0.77 3.54 2.93
N GLU A 287 2.07 3.59 3.11
CA GLU A 287 3.04 2.71 2.48
C GLU A 287 3.06 1.37 3.23
N PHE A 288 3.10 0.28 2.47
CA PHE A 288 3.25 -1.06 2.99
C PHE A 288 4.33 -1.80 2.22
N SER A 289 5.05 -2.66 2.93
CA SER A 289 6.11 -3.45 2.35
C SER A 289 5.98 -4.90 2.78
N PHE A 290 5.87 -5.78 1.79
CA PHE A 290 5.61 -7.20 1.97
C PHE A 290 6.67 -8.05 1.33
N ILE A 291 6.90 -9.23 1.90
CA ILE A 291 7.73 -10.27 1.31
C ILE A 291 6.93 -11.57 1.18
N HIS A 292 7.05 -12.24 0.03
CA HIS A 292 6.42 -13.53 -0.20
C HIS A 292 7.14 -14.63 0.61
N GLU A 293 6.40 -15.56 1.20
CA GLU A 293 6.97 -16.62 2.06
C GLU A 293 8.07 -17.46 1.38
N LYS A 294 7.94 -17.71 0.08
CA LYS A 294 8.96 -18.39 -0.74
C LYS A 294 10.30 -17.62 -0.85
N ALA A 295 10.32 -16.33 -0.53
CA ALA A 295 11.50 -15.48 -0.59
C ALA A 295 12.21 -15.36 0.77
N PHE A 296 11.64 -15.88 1.86
CA PHE A 296 12.19 -15.70 3.22
C PHE A 296 13.64 -16.13 3.36
N GLU A 297 13.97 -17.34 2.89
CA GLU A 297 15.34 -17.87 2.99
C GLU A 297 16.34 -16.96 2.25
N ARG A 298 16.02 -16.60 1.00
CA ARG A 298 16.86 -15.75 0.15
C ARG A 298 17.15 -14.39 0.81
N TYR A 299 16.13 -13.77 1.39
CA TYR A 299 16.23 -12.45 2.01
C TYR A 299 16.62 -12.47 3.49
N GLY A 300 16.76 -13.67 4.09
CA GLY A 300 17.03 -13.85 5.50
C GLY A 300 15.86 -13.46 6.42
N ALA A 301 14.65 -13.34 5.88
CA ALA A 301 13.47 -12.93 6.63
C ALA A 301 13.02 -14.05 7.56
N THR A 302 12.62 -13.69 8.79
CA THR A 302 12.21 -14.66 9.82
C THR A 302 10.72 -14.48 10.14
N PRO A 303 9.84 -15.46 9.86
CA PRO A 303 8.42 -15.34 10.16
C PRO A 303 8.19 -15.24 11.67
N MET A 304 7.33 -14.31 12.08
CA MET A 304 6.97 -14.10 13.49
C MET A 304 5.53 -14.57 13.73
N ALA A 305 4.55 -13.87 13.16
CA ALA A 305 3.14 -14.22 13.28
C ALA A 305 2.31 -13.58 12.16
N LYS A 306 1.62 -14.41 11.37
CA LYS A 306 0.67 -13.95 10.35
C LYS A 306 -0.67 -13.60 11.01
N TYR A 307 -1.16 -12.38 10.79
CA TYR A 307 -2.43 -11.86 11.31
C TYR A 307 -3.24 -11.07 10.28
N LEU A 308 -2.66 -10.71 9.12
CA LEU A 308 -3.37 -10.04 8.03
C LEU A 308 -4.19 -11.01 7.17
N ASP A 309 -4.00 -12.33 7.29
CA ASP A 309 -4.99 -13.29 6.83
C ASP A 309 -6.12 -13.35 7.87
N ILE A 310 -7.15 -12.55 7.63
CA ILE A 310 -8.18 -12.24 8.62
C ILE A 310 -9.29 -13.29 8.60
N VAL A 311 -9.53 -13.93 7.45
CA VAL A 311 -10.65 -14.87 7.26
C VAL A 311 -10.38 -16.19 7.95
#